data_AF-A0A2C6ACH4-F1
#
_entry.id   AF-A0A2C6ACH4-F1
#
_cell.length_a   1.000
_cell.length_b   1.000
_cell.length_c   1.000
_cell.angle_alpha   90.00
_cell.angle_beta   90.00
_cell.angle_gamma   90.00
#
_symmetry.space_group_name_H-M   'P 1'
#
loop_
_entity.id
_entity.type
_entity.pdbx_description
1 polymer ?
#
loop_
_entity_poly.entity_id
_entity_poly.type
_entity_poly.pdbx_seq_one_letter_code
_entity_poly.pdbx_strand_id
1 'polypeptide(L)'
;MARSRWEQIEELEAVARGERTRGRRVVRVDDGDGSSSNHSNNNNGRNADDDDRGTINGAHRAEGRSSVPAATHRLVLQDCHGTRLYAVELRRIDGIGLGRTALGEKMLLRAGTVLARGTLLIAPDTCLILGGRVDAWHDAWSRDRLRRLRDAVAAAGPGPEERRSS
;
A
#
# COMPACT_ATOMS: atom_id res chain seq x y z
N MET A 1 -3.60 -17.80 0.37
CA MET A 1 -5.08 -17.77 0.42
C MET A 1 -5.52 -16.34 0.18
N ALA A 2 -6.52 -16.11 -0.68
CA ALA A 2 -7.04 -14.76 -0.94
C ALA A 2 -7.86 -14.26 0.28
N ARG A 3 -7.76 -12.97 0.58
CA ARG A 3 -8.46 -12.33 1.71
C ARG A 3 -9.98 -12.44 1.57
N SER A 4 -10.68 -12.45 2.72
CA SER A 4 -12.14 -12.47 2.74
C SER A 4 -12.71 -11.18 2.11
N ARG A 5 -13.96 -11.22 1.64
CA ARG A 5 -14.59 -10.02 1.05
C ARG A 5 -14.73 -8.89 2.09
N TRP A 6 -15.06 -9.24 3.33
CA TRP A 6 -15.14 -8.30 4.45
C TRP A 6 -13.79 -7.64 4.77
N GLU A 7 -12.72 -8.43 4.84
CA GLU A 7 -11.37 -7.91 5.09
C GLU A 7 -10.91 -6.93 3.99
N GLN A 8 -11.31 -7.17 2.74
CA GLN A 8 -11.04 -6.25 1.63
C GLN A 8 -11.85 -4.94 1.72
N ILE A 9 -13.11 -5.02 2.19
CA ILE A 9 -13.96 -3.84 2.40
C ILE A 9 -13.33 -2.96 3.49
N GLU A 10 -13.01 -3.56 4.64
CA GLU A 10 -12.44 -2.86 5.79
C GLU A 10 -11.13 -2.16 5.43
N GLU A 11 -10.24 -2.81 4.68
CA GLU A 11 -8.98 -2.19 4.26
C GLU A 11 -9.20 -1.00 3.32
N LEU A 12 -10.12 -1.11 2.35
CA LEU A 12 -10.43 0.00 1.45
C LEU A 12 -11.06 1.18 2.20
N GLU A 13 -11.90 0.91 3.20
CA GLU A 13 -12.49 1.94 4.05
C GLU A 13 -11.46 2.56 5.00
N ALA A 14 -10.52 1.79 5.54
CA ALA A 14 -9.41 2.30 6.34
C ALA A 14 -8.49 3.21 5.50
N VAL A 15 -8.26 2.86 4.24
CA VAL A 15 -7.55 3.73 3.28
C VAL A 15 -8.30 5.04 3.07
N ALA A 16 -9.61 4.98 2.82
CA ALA A 16 -10.45 6.15 2.59
C ALA A 16 -10.52 7.08 3.81
N ARG A 17 -10.53 6.50 5.02
CA ARG A 17 -10.48 7.24 6.30
C ARG A 17 -9.09 7.80 6.64
N GLY A 18 -8.07 7.50 5.83
CA GLY A 18 -6.69 7.93 6.11
C GLY A 18 -6.04 7.20 7.29
N GLU A 19 -6.61 6.09 7.75
CA GLU A 19 -6.17 5.32 8.93
C GLU A 19 -4.96 4.42 8.65
N ARG A 20 -4.28 4.63 7.52
CA ARG A 20 -3.02 3.96 7.27
C ARG A 20 -1.96 4.55 8.19
N THR A 21 -1.53 3.76 9.16
CA THR A 21 -0.37 4.02 10.00
C THR A 21 0.89 4.09 9.13
N ARG A 22 1.20 5.28 8.59
CA ARG A 22 2.55 5.60 8.13
C ARG A 22 3.33 5.94 9.39
N GLY A 23 4.02 4.95 9.95
CA GLY A 23 4.99 5.10 11.04
C GLY A 23 4.55 6.03 12.19
N ARG A 24 3.89 5.47 13.20
CA ARG A 24 3.77 6.03 14.56
C ARG A 24 3.75 7.58 14.67
N ARG A 25 2.83 8.24 13.98
CA ARG A 25 2.38 9.60 14.33
C ARG A 25 0.90 9.73 14.01
N VAL A 26 0.07 9.67 15.05
CA VAL A 26 -1.30 10.16 15.00
C VAL A 26 -1.20 11.69 15.06
N VAL A 27 -1.38 12.37 13.93
CA VAL A 27 -1.61 13.83 13.95
C VAL A 27 -3.10 14.00 14.21
N ARG A 28 -3.45 14.35 15.44
CA ARG A 28 -4.75 14.96 15.73
C ARG A 28 -4.61 16.41 15.26
N VAL A 29 -5.40 16.79 14.26
CA VAL A 29 -5.65 18.20 14.00
C VAL A 29 -6.74 18.57 15.01
N ASP A 30 -6.33 19.22 16.11
CA ASP A 30 -7.29 19.98 16.91
C ASP A 30 -7.65 21.23 16.10
N ASP A 31 -8.95 21.44 15.86
CA ASP A 31 -9.49 22.75 15.50
C ASP A 31 -9.43 23.63 16.75
N GLY A 32 -8.23 24.14 17.04
CA GLY A 32 -7.95 25.06 18.13
C GLY A 32 -7.78 26.49 17.60
N ASP A 33 -8.78 27.32 17.87
CA ASP A 33 -8.82 28.77 17.66
C ASP A 33 -7.51 29.48 18.03
N GLY A 34 -7.19 30.50 17.24
CA GLY A 34 -5.90 31.17 17.23
C GLY A 34 -5.55 32.05 18.43
N SER A 35 -4.24 32.21 18.65
CA SER A 35 -3.61 33.49 19.03
C SER A 35 -2.08 33.42 19.00
N SER A 36 -1.52 34.29 18.16
CA SER A 36 -0.39 35.21 18.44
C SER A 36 1.06 34.72 18.57
N SER A 37 1.85 35.24 17.62
CA SER A 37 3.11 35.99 17.76
C SER A 37 4.48 35.30 17.94
N ASN A 38 5.24 35.36 16.85
CA ASN A 38 6.51 36.12 16.64
C ASN A 38 7.88 35.60 17.16
N HIS A 39 8.80 35.49 16.17
CA HIS A 39 10.23 35.86 16.11
C HIS A 39 11.38 35.07 16.78
N SER A 40 12.36 34.76 15.90
CA SER A 40 13.83 34.91 16.02
C SER A 40 14.73 33.73 16.45
N ASN A 41 15.43 33.18 15.44
CA ASN A 41 16.90 33.19 15.24
C ASN A 41 17.84 33.05 16.46
N ASN A 42 18.71 32.02 16.45
CA ASN A 42 20.19 32.13 16.31
C ASN A 42 20.95 30.90 16.90
N ASN A 43 22.11 30.64 16.29
CA ASN A 43 23.08 29.57 16.47
C ASN A 43 23.81 29.49 17.83
N ASN A 44 24.37 28.29 18.03
CA ASN A 44 25.74 27.96 18.51
C ASN A 44 25.93 27.55 19.99
N GLY A 45 26.52 26.36 20.21
CA GLY A 45 27.47 26.14 21.33
C GLY A 45 27.45 24.81 22.11
N ARG A 46 28.25 23.82 21.63
CA ARG A 46 29.27 23.01 22.35
C ARG A 46 28.90 21.90 23.39
N ASN A 47 29.39 20.69 23.04
CA ASN A 47 30.20 19.68 23.76
C ASN A 47 29.78 19.04 25.10
N ALA A 48 29.64 17.70 25.09
CA ALA A 48 30.29 16.70 25.97
C ALA A 48 29.91 15.29 25.43
N ASP A 49 30.83 14.55 24.82
CA ASP A 49 31.58 13.41 25.42
C ASP A 49 30.69 12.41 26.18
N ASP A 50 30.32 11.31 25.51
CA ASP A 50 30.13 10.01 26.17
C ASP A 50 30.46 8.87 25.19
N ASP A 51 31.31 7.96 25.65
CA ASP A 51 31.99 6.87 24.94
C ASP A 51 31.16 5.59 25.07
N ASP A 52 30.48 5.15 24.00
CA ASP A 52 29.90 3.80 23.94
C ASP A 52 30.27 3.11 22.62
N ARG A 53 31.35 2.34 22.68
CA ARG A 53 31.78 1.40 21.65
C ARG A 53 30.87 0.18 21.65
N GLY A 54 29.75 0.27 20.95
CA GLY A 54 28.87 -0.85 20.62
C GLY A 54 28.87 -1.17 19.12
N THR A 55 29.54 -2.24 18.72
CA THR A 55 29.57 -2.80 17.37
C THR A 55 28.17 -3.05 16.79
N ILE A 56 27.70 -2.16 15.90
CA ILE A 56 26.43 -2.31 15.18
C ILE A 56 26.67 -2.96 13.81
N ASN A 57 26.69 -4.29 13.81
CA ASN A 57 26.26 -5.05 12.64
C ASN A 57 24.81 -4.66 12.38
N GLY A 58 24.59 -3.92 11.29
CA GLY A 58 23.27 -3.47 10.83
C GLY A 58 22.38 -4.66 10.44
N ALA A 59 21.87 -5.36 11.44
CA ALA A 59 20.67 -6.14 11.32
C ALA A 59 19.57 -5.15 10.94
N HIS A 60 19.24 -5.12 9.65
CA HIS A 60 18.02 -4.51 9.16
C HIS A 60 16.86 -5.13 9.95
N ARG A 61 16.45 -4.44 11.01
CA ARG A 61 15.23 -4.72 11.76
C ARG A 61 14.12 -4.78 10.73
N ALA A 62 13.65 -6.00 10.49
CA ALA A 62 12.44 -6.26 9.75
C ALA A 62 11.27 -5.68 10.56
N GLU A 63 11.07 -4.37 10.43
CA GLU A 63 9.92 -3.69 10.97
C GLU A 63 8.67 -4.20 10.26
N GLY A 64 7.85 -4.94 11.01
CA GLY A 64 6.43 -5.14 10.74
C GLY A 64 6.08 -5.51 9.30
N ARG A 65 6.48 -6.72 8.85
CA ARG A 65 5.69 -7.40 7.81
C ARG A 65 4.29 -7.57 8.39
N SER A 66 3.39 -6.63 8.11
CA SER A 66 1.95 -6.85 8.18
C SER A 66 1.72 -8.24 7.60
N SER A 67 1.12 -9.15 8.37
CA SER A 67 0.89 -10.55 8.07
C SER A 67 -0.16 -10.75 6.97
N VAL A 68 -0.08 -9.93 5.92
CA VAL A 68 -0.91 -10.02 4.74
C VAL A 68 -0.64 -11.38 4.13
N PRO A 69 -1.67 -12.22 3.97
CA PRO A 69 -1.51 -13.51 3.32
C PRO A 69 -0.85 -13.32 1.96
N ALA A 70 0.22 -14.08 1.69
CA ALA A 70 0.88 -14.06 0.40
C ALA A 70 -0.14 -14.45 -0.69
N ALA A 71 -0.51 -13.50 -1.53
CA ALA A 71 -1.45 -13.70 -2.63
C ALA A 71 -0.82 -13.23 -3.93
N THR A 72 -0.86 -14.04 -4.98
CA THR A 72 -0.34 -13.63 -6.29
C THR A 72 -1.21 -12.58 -6.94
N HIS A 73 -0.65 -11.39 -7.17
CA HIS A 73 -1.37 -10.31 -7.82
C HIS A 73 -1.23 -10.41 -9.33
N ARG A 74 -2.33 -10.13 -10.01
CA ARG A 74 -2.38 -9.89 -11.44
C ARG A 74 -2.65 -8.41 -11.66
N LEU A 75 -1.77 -7.77 -12.41
CA LEU A 75 -1.84 -6.35 -12.76
C LEU A 75 -2.26 -6.18 -14.21
N VAL A 76 -2.88 -5.03 -14.48
CA VAL A 76 -3.04 -4.51 -15.84
C VAL A 76 -2.11 -3.32 -15.95
N LEU A 77 -1.11 -3.43 -16.83
CA LEU A 77 -0.18 -2.36 -17.15
C LEU A 77 -0.62 -1.68 -18.44
N GLN A 78 -0.42 -0.38 -18.52
CA GLN A 78 -0.69 0.41 -19.71
C GLN A 78 0.52 1.27 -20.04
N ASP A 79 0.96 1.25 -21.30
CA ASP A 79 2.00 2.16 -21.79
C ASP A 79 1.44 3.56 -22.13
N CYS A 80 2.32 4.46 -22.58
CA CYS A 80 1.92 5.82 -22.97
C CYS A 80 1.03 5.88 -24.23
N HIS A 81 1.00 4.81 -25.04
CA HIS A 81 0.16 4.71 -26.24
C HIS A 81 -1.20 4.06 -25.94
N GLY A 82 -1.44 3.63 -24.70
CA GLY A 82 -2.67 2.96 -24.31
C GLY A 82 -2.66 1.44 -24.48
N THR A 83 -1.54 0.85 -24.90
CA THR A 83 -1.38 -0.60 -25.02
C THR A 83 -1.48 -1.23 -23.64
N ARG A 84 -2.34 -2.25 -23.49
CA ARG A 84 -2.53 -2.94 -22.22
C ARG A 84 -1.88 -4.31 -22.22
N LEU A 85 -1.16 -4.62 -21.15
CA LEU A 85 -0.56 -5.92 -20.90
C LEU A 85 -0.98 -6.43 -19.53
N TYR A 86 -1.13 -7.75 -19.41
CA TYR A 86 -1.28 -8.38 -18.11
C TYR A 86 0.11 -8.68 -17.54
N ALA A 87 0.26 -8.49 -16.23
CA ALA A 87 1.43 -8.95 -15.51
C ALA A 87 1.02 -9.84 -14.34
N VAL A 88 1.80 -10.87 -14.07
CA VAL A 88 1.62 -11.78 -12.93
C VAL A 88 2.89 -11.74 -12.10
N GLU A 89 2.69 -11.55 -10.80
CA GLU A 89 3.76 -11.49 -9.80
C GLU A 89 4.34 -12.88 -9.54
N LEU A 90 5.48 -13.18 -10.17
CA LEU A 90 6.20 -14.45 -10.07
C LEU A 90 6.88 -14.61 -8.71
N ARG A 91 7.45 -13.52 -8.19
CA ARG A 91 8.03 -13.42 -6.84
C ARG A 91 7.46 -12.22 -6.13
N ARG A 92 7.39 -12.26 -4.79
CA ARG A 92 6.85 -11.13 -4.01
C ARG A 92 7.60 -9.84 -4.31
N ILE A 93 6.86 -8.81 -4.70
CA ILE A 93 7.36 -7.45 -4.88
C ILE A 93 6.70 -6.57 -3.82
N ASP A 94 7.52 -5.96 -2.97
CA ASP A 94 7.04 -5.02 -1.98
C ASP A 94 6.41 -3.80 -2.67
N GLY A 95 5.26 -3.36 -2.16
CA GLY A 95 4.46 -2.29 -2.76
C GLY A 95 3.34 -2.77 -3.69
N ILE A 96 3.35 -4.04 -4.11
CA ILE A 96 2.22 -4.64 -4.84
C ILE A 96 1.17 -5.16 -3.85
N GLY A 97 -0.07 -4.68 -3.98
CA GLY A 97 -1.21 -5.21 -3.22
C GLY A 97 -2.45 -4.34 -3.27
N LEU A 98 -3.58 -4.92 -2.89
CA LEU A 98 -4.83 -4.16 -2.72
C LEU A 98 -4.66 -3.07 -1.67
N GLY A 99 -5.17 -1.89 -2.00
CA GLY A 99 -4.94 -0.66 -1.25
C GLY A 99 -3.50 -0.14 -1.33
N ARG A 100 -2.46 -0.99 -1.42
CA ARG A 100 -1.04 -0.56 -1.45
C ARG A 100 -0.69 0.08 -2.79
N THR A 101 -0.98 -0.62 -3.87
CA THR A 101 -0.74 -0.14 -5.23
C THR A 101 -1.79 0.90 -5.60
N ALA A 102 -1.34 2.09 -5.94
CA ALA A 102 -2.21 3.15 -6.41
C ALA A 102 -2.57 2.94 -7.89
N LEU A 103 -3.72 3.46 -8.32
CA LEU A 103 -3.99 3.48 -9.75
C LEU A 103 -3.16 4.55 -10.44
N GLY A 104 -2.63 4.19 -11.60
CA GLY A 104 -1.69 5.03 -12.35
C GLY A 104 -0.29 5.07 -11.76
N GLU A 105 0.01 4.24 -10.75
CA GLU A 105 1.36 4.05 -10.24
C GLU A 105 2.30 3.60 -11.35
N LYS A 106 3.47 4.23 -11.43
CA LYS A 106 4.43 4.00 -12.51
C LYS A 106 5.38 2.89 -12.14
N MET A 107 5.68 2.04 -13.11
CA MET A 107 6.58 0.91 -12.96
C MET A 107 7.53 0.86 -14.15
N LEU A 108 8.81 0.66 -13.87
CA LEU A 108 9.84 0.42 -14.87
C LEU A 108 10.05 -1.08 -15.01
N LEU A 109 9.88 -1.61 -16.22
CA LEU A 109 10.27 -2.97 -16.57
C LEU A 109 11.73 -2.96 -17.04
N ARG A 110 12.53 -3.89 -16.54
CA ARG A 110 13.95 -4.01 -16.89
C ARG A 110 14.16 -5.05 -17.99
N ALA A 111 15.30 -4.97 -18.66
CA ALA A 111 15.73 -6.04 -19.55
C ALA A 111 15.73 -7.38 -18.79
N GLY A 112 15.21 -8.43 -19.43
CA GLY A 112 15.03 -9.74 -18.79
C GLY A 112 13.64 -9.99 -18.19
N THR A 113 12.71 -9.02 -18.19
CA THR A 113 11.29 -9.33 -17.93
C THR A 113 10.77 -10.30 -19.00
N VAL A 114 10.27 -11.46 -18.57
CA VAL A 114 9.79 -12.50 -19.49
C VAL A 114 8.32 -12.24 -19.85
N LEU A 115 8.00 -12.29 -21.15
CA LEU A 115 6.64 -12.31 -21.66
C LEU A 115 6.28 -13.75 -22.05
N ALA A 116 5.33 -14.36 -21.35
CA ALA A 116 4.86 -15.71 -21.63
C ALA A 116 3.34 -15.70 -21.85
N ARG A 117 2.90 -16.21 -23.02
CA ARG A 117 1.46 -16.31 -23.36
C ARG A 117 0.69 -14.99 -23.17
N GLY A 118 1.30 -13.86 -23.57
CA GLY A 118 0.70 -12.53 -23.43
C GLY A 118 0.66 -11.98 -22.00
N THR A 119 1.39 -12.59 -21.06
CA THR A 119 1.50 -12.12 -19.67
C THR A 119 2.96 -11.90 -19.29
N LEU A 120 3.25 -10.74 -18.69
CA LEU A 120 4.56 -10.42 -18.15
C LEU A 120 4.75 -11.14 -16.81
N LEU A 121 5.84 -11.90 -16.69
CA LEU A 121 6.23 -12.53 -15.44
C LEU A 121 7.19 -11.57 -14.71
N ILE A 122 6.67 -10.89 -13.69
CA ILE A 122 7.41 -9.84 -12.98
C ILE A 122 7.94 -10.35 -11.64
N ALA A 123 9.15 -9.89 -11.29
CA ALA A 123 9.83 -10.20 -10.04
C ALA A 123 10.66 -8.97 -9.59
N PRO A 124 11.12 -8.90 -8.33
CA PRO A 124 11.81 -7.72 -7.79
C PRO A 124 13.07 -7.27 -8.55
N ASP A 125 13.73 -8.20 -9.25
CA ASP A 125 14.91 -7.96 -10.06
C ASP A 125 14.61 -7.50 -11.48
N THR A 126 13.41 -7.79 -12.00
CA THR A 126 13.01 -7.46 -13.37
C THR A 126 12.07 -6.26 -13.46
N CYS A 127 11.64 -5.68 -12.34
CA CYS A 127 10.85 -4.46 -12.32
C CYS A 127 11.14 -3.58 -11.10
N LEU A 128 10.91 -2.27 -11.27
CA LEU A 128 11.00 -1.28 -10.20
C LEU A 128 9.71 -0.46 -10.14
N ILE A 129 9.12 -0.36 -8.95
CA ILE A 129 7.99 0.54 -8.70
C ILE A 129 8.54 1.96 -8.49
N LEU A 130 8.14 2.89 -9.34
CA LEU A 130 8.55 4.30 -9.28
C LEU A 130 7.58 5.13 -8.42
N GLY A 131 6.38 4.62 -8.17
CA GLY A 131 5.35 5.29 -7.38
C GLY A 131 4.47 6.23 -8.22
N GLY A 132 3.86 7.18 -7.53
CA GLY A 132 2.86 8.09 -8.10
C GLY A 132 1.46 7.50 -8.11
N ARG A 133 0.49 8.34 -8.48
CA ARG A 133 -0.94 8.04 -8.49
C ARG A 133 -1.64 8.96 -9.47
N VAL A 134 -2.74 8.51 -10.05
CA VAL A 134 -3.71 9.36 -10.73
C VAL A 134 -4.97 9.40 -9.86
N ASP A 135 -5.18 10.50 -9.13
CA ASP A 135 -6.21 10.58 -8.08
C ASP A 135 -7.61 10.30 -8.62
N ALA A 136 -7.97 10.95 -9.73
CA ALA A 136 -9.27 10.74 -10.38
C ALA A 136 -9.55 9.25 -10.70
N TRP A 137 -8.54 8.50 -11.12
CA TRP A 137 -8.67 7.07 -11.41
C TRP A 137 -8.73 6.25 -10.13
N HIS A 138 -7.83 6.53 -9.19
CA HIS A 138 -7.74 5.80 -7.93
C HIS A 138 -9.01 5.93 -7.08
N ASP A 139 -9.59 7.12 -7.00
CA ASP A 139 -10.82 7.37 -6.26
C ASP A 139 -12.03 6.70 -6.93
N ALA A 140 -12.14 6.81 -8.25
CA ALA A 140 -13.19 6.15 -9.01
C ALA A 140 -13.14 4.62 -8.83
N TRP A 141 -11.96 4.03 -8.95
CA TRP A 141 -11.78 2.59 -8.75
C TRP A 141 -12.05 2.14 -7.32
N SER A 142 -11.57 2.89 -6.32
CA SER A 142 -11.77 2.55 -4.91
C SER A 142 -13.26 2.54 -4.56
N ARG A 143 -14.00 3.56 -5.00
CA ARG A 143 -15.47 3.63 -4.84
C ARG A 143 -16.18 2.48 -5.55
N ASP A 144 -15.83 2.22 -6.82
CA ASP A 144 -16.45 1.15 -7.60
C ASP A 144 -16.17 -0.24 -7.04
N ARG A 145 -14.94 -0.48 -6.60
CA ARG A 145 -14.52 -1.75 -5.99
C ARG A 145 -15.26 -1.98 -4.69
N LEU A 146 -15.34 -0.97 -3.83
CA LEU A 146 -16.05 -1.03 -2.56
C LEU A 146 -17.53 -1.37 -2.77
N ARG A 147 -18.19 -0.69 -3.71
CA ARG A 147 -19.57 -0.99 -4.11
C ARG A 147 -19.75 -2.46 -4.51
N ARG A 148 -18.93 -2.95 -5.46
CA ARG A 148 -19.02 -4.35 -5.93
C ARG A 148 -18.77 -5.36 -4.82
N LEU A 149 -17.87 -5.07 -3.87
CA LEU A 149 -17.62 -5.94 -2.74
C LEU A 149 -18.83 -6.00 -1.80
N ARG A 150 -19.44 -4.85 -1.49
CA ARG A 150 -20.66 -4.78 -0.67
C ARG A 150 -21.82 -5.52 -1.34
N ASP A 151 -22.04 -5.31 -2.64
CA ASP A 151 -23.08 -6.00 -3.41
C ASP A 151 -22.85 -7.53 -3.38
N ALA A 152 -21.61 -7.97 -3.54
CA ALA A 152 -21.26 -9.39 -3.52
C ALA A 152 -21.41 -10.03 -2.13
N VAL A 153 -21.25 -9.25 -1.06
CA VAL A 153 -21.49 -9.72 0.31
C VAL A 153 -22.99 -9.79 0.60
N ALA A 154 -23.76 -8.76 0.22
CA ALA A 154 -25.22 -8.75 0.36
C ALA A 154 -25.87 -9.92 -0.41
N ALA A 155 -25.40 -10.20 -1.63
CA ALA A 155 -25.88 -11.31 -2.44
C ALA A 155 -25.50 -12.70 -1.89
N ALA A 156 -24.43 -12.81 -1.10
CA ALA A 156 -23.99 -14.08 -0.53
C ALA A 156 -24.78 -14.50 0.73
N GLY A 157 -25.57 -13.58 1.32
CA GLY A 157 -26.28 -13.79 2.58
C GLY A 157 -25.34 -13.89 3.79
N PRO A 158 -25.88 -14.04 5.02
CA PRO A 158 -25.09 -14.25 6.22
C PRO A 158 -24.21 -15.51 6.09
N GLY A 159 -22.98 -15.41 6.60
CA GLY A 159 -21.97 -16.46 6.47
C GLY A 159 -22.41 -17.80 7.07
N PRO A 160 -21.73 -18.92 6.72
CA PRO A 160 -22.10 -20.26 7.16
C PRO A 160 -22.05 -20.47 8.70
N GLU A 161 -21.42 -19.57 9.47
CA GLU A 161 -21.40 -19.64 10.93
C GLU A 161 -22.76 -19.27 11.57
N GLU A 162 -23.53 -18.35 10.97
CA GLU A 162 -24.83 -17.92 11.51
C GLU A 162 -25.94 -18.96 11.25
N ARG A 163 -25.68 -19.93 10.36
CA ARG A 163 -26.61 -21.04 10.05
C ARG A 163 -26.53 -22.20 11.05
N ARG A 164 -25.58 -22.21 11.99
CA ARG A 164 -25.39 -23.30 12.97
C ARG A 164 -26.06 -23.05 14.33
N SER A 165 -26.72 -21.90 14.50
CA SER A 165 -27.35 -21.50 15.77
C SER A 165 -28.87 -21.38 15.71
N SER A 166 -29.51 -21.92 14.67
CA SER A 166 -30.98 -21.95 14.52
C SER A 166 -31.50 -23.37 14.33
#